data_AF-A0A956K235-F1
#
_entry.id   AF-A0A956K235-F1
#
_cell.length_a   1.000
_cell.length_b   1.000
_cell.length_c   1.000
_cell.angle_alpha   90.00
_cell.angle_beta   90.00
_cell.angle_gamma   90.00
#
_symmetry.space_group_name_H-M   'P 1'
#
loop_
_entity.id
_entity.type
_entity.pdbx_description
1 polymer ?
#
loop_
_entity_poly.entity_id
_entity_poly.type
_entity_poly.pdbx_seq_one_letter_code
_entity_poly.pdbx_strand_id
1 'polypeptide(L)'
;LRAAARSCERVGASNQQALYLGMLAESLWAVGEVEAAVDALEDGAAAADSLTLSHAAWLLYLGQWDDAREWFERFVEGEPDPQRRVFARLGLARALAWTGDVAAAIRECDVALATLAPTKVPRFEVPVRCLRDALDGDLAAAVEALAEARAVCAPYEYAAAVLDVGHGLVARGAAGPLIARYQALSEPIAQDLLRYRVADLRGQLCLSVGDSEGARHGLGVAREQLERLRERLPEPYRDQMREHPWVRELLRVRAVP
;
A
#
# COMPACT_ATOMS: atom_id res chain seq x y z
N LEU A 1 -1.14 11.87 -18.69
CA LEU A 1 -2.15 12.03 -17.62
C LEU A 1 -2.65 13.47 -17.49
N ARG A 2 -1.83 14.47 -17.13
CA ARG A 2 -2.28 15.90 -17.05
C ARG A 2 -3.02 16.41 -18.30
N ALA A 3 -2.49 16.14 -19.51
CA ALA A 3 -3.15 16.55 -20.75
C ALA A 3 -4.49 15.83 -21.01
N ALA A 4 -4.63 14.58 -20.54
CA ALA A 4 -5.87 13.82 -20.63
C ALA A 4 -6.92 14.39 -19.67
N ALA A 5 -6.54 14.66 -18.40
CA ALA A 5 -7.41 15.31 -17.41
C ALA A 5 -7.96 16.66 -17.92
N ARG A 6 -7.09 17.53 -18.45
CA ARG A 6 -7.50 18.80 -19.09
C ARG A 6 -8.39 18.63 -20.31
N SER A 7 -8.29 17.50 -21.02
CA SER A 7 -9.15 17.24 -22.15
C SER A 7 -10.54 16.79 -21.70
N CYS A 8 -10.62 16.00 -20.63
CA CYS A 8 -11.88 15.64 -19.98
C CYS A 8 -12.59 16.87 -19.39
N GLU A 9 -11.85 17.75 -18.71
CA GLU A 9 -12.38 19.02 -18.18
C GLU A 9 -13.06 19.85 -19.27
N ARG A 10 -12.38 20.06 -20.41
CA ARG A 10 -12.91 20.84 -21.56
C ARG A 10 -14.20 20.28 -22.14
N VAL A 11 -14.47 18.98 -21.99
CA VAL A 11 -15.68 18.33 -22.51
C VAL A 11 -16.69 17.96 -21.42
N GLY A 12 -16.47 18.38 -20.17
CA GLY A 12 -17.36 18.09 -19.04
C GLY A 12 -17.38 16.63 -18.58
N ALA A 13 -16.31 15.88 -18.83
CA ALA A 13 -16.19 14.46 -18.45
C ALA A 13 -15.57 14.30 -17.04
N SER A 14 -16.28 14.76 -16.01
CA SER A 14 -15.83 14.83 -14.62
C SER A 14 -15.27 13.51 -14.07
N ASN A 15 -15.96 12.38 -14.26
CA ASN A 15 -15.52 11.09 -13.74
C ASN A 15 -14.20 10.62 -14.39
N GLN A 16 -14.05 10.84 -15.70
CA GLN A 16 -12.81 10.51 -16.40
C GLN A 16 -11.67 11.47 -16.04
N GLN A 17 -11.97 12.75 -15.79
CA GLN A 17 -10.99 13.70 -15.26
C GLN A 17 -10.46 13.22 -13.91
N ALA A 18 -11.34 12.90 -12.97
CA ALA A 18 -11.00 12.39 -11.65
C ALA A 18 -10.17 11.09 -11.72
N LEU A 19 -10.52 10.18 -12.64
CA LEU A 19 -9.73 8.97 -12.91
C LEU A 19 -8.29 9.30 -13.33
N TYR A 20 -8.11 10.18 -14.32
CA TYR A 20 -6.77 10.54 -14.80
C TYR A 20 -5.94 11.29 -13.76
N LEU A 21 -6.60 12.07 -12.89
CA LEU A 21 -5.97 12.77 -11.78
C LEU A 21 -5.56 11.81 -10.66
N GLY A 22 -6.38 10.81 -10.33
CA GLY A 22 -6.00 9.73 -9.42
C GLY A 22 -4.80 8.92 -9.92
N MET A 23 -4.81 8.52 -11.20
CA MET A 23 -3.66 7.84 -11.82
C MET A 23 -2.39 8.73 -11.84
N LEU A 24 -2.57 10.04 -12.01
CA LEU A 24 -1.47 11.00 -11.96
C LEU A 24 -0.89 11.06 -10.55
N ALA A 25 -1.73 11.15 -9.52
CA ALA A 25 -1.29 11.13 -8.14
C ALA A 25 -0.50 9.86 -7.80
N GLU A 26 -1.00 8.68 -8.19
CA GLU A 26 -0.29 7.40 -8.02
C GLU A 26 1.10 7.42 -8.68
N SER A 27 1.18 7.99 -9.89
CA SER A 27 2.44 8.10 -10.64
C SER A 27 3.42 9.10 -10.01
N LEU A 28 2.93 10.27 -9.61
CA LEU A 28 3.73 11.31 -8.95
C LEU A 28 4.28 10.79 -7.62
N TRP A 29 3.44 10.11 -6.85
CA TRP A 29 3.85 9.47 -5.62
C TRP A 29 4.89 8.37 -5.85
N ALA A 30 4.73 7.52 -6.88
CA ALA A 30 5.71 6.47 -7.18
C ALA A 30 7.13 7.02 -7.50
N VAL A 31 7.24 8.26 -7.99
CA VAL A 31 8.52 8.95 -8.20
C VAL A 31 8.90 9.88 -7.05
N GLY A 32 8.11 9.88 -5.97
CA GLY A 32 8.31 10.69 -4.80
C GLY A 32 8.10 12.17 -5.12
N GLU A 33 6.99 12.57 -5.72
CA GLU A 33 6.54 13.96 -5.89
C GLU A 33 5.28 14.17 -5.03
N VAL A 34 5.47 14.17 -3.70
CA VAL A 34 4.39 14.05 -2.71
C VAL A 34 3.39 15.22 -2.77
N GLU A 35 3.86 16.47 -2.77
CA GLU A 35 2.98 17.64 -2.83
C GLU A 35 2.15 17.65 -4.11
N ALA A 36 2.79 17.43 -5.27
CA ALA A 36 2.09 17.37 -6.54
C ALA A 36 1.12 16.18 -6.64
N ALA A 37 1.38 15.07 -5.93
CA ALA A 37 0.46 13.95 -5.83
C ALA A 37 -0.79 14.34 -5.02
N VAL A 38 -0.63 15.08 -3.92
CA VAL A 38 -1.76 15.60 -3.13
C VAL A 38 -2.56 16.60 -3.96
N ASP A 39 -1.92 17.54 -4.65
CA ASP A 39 -2.65 18.49 -5.53
C ASP A 39 -3.49 17.74 -6.58
N ALA A 40 -2.92 16.70 -7.20
CA ALA A 40 -3.65 15.88 -8.17
C ALA A 40 -4.81 15.09 -7.52
N LEU A 41 -4.68 14.67 -6.26
CA LEU A 41 -5.76 14.08 -5.50
C LEU A 41 -6.87 15.12 -5.29
N GLU A 42 -6.57 16.27 -4.67
CA GLU A 42 -7.55 17.32 -4.38
C GLU A 42 -8.29 17.79 -5.65
N ASP A 43 -7.57 18.02 -6.76
CA ASP A 43 -8.18 18.34 -8.06
C ASP A 43 -9.12 17.22 -8.55
N GLY A 44 -8.72 15.96 -8.32
CA GLY A 44 -9.52 14.79 -8.67
C GLY A 44 -10.78 14.68 -7.83
N ALA A 45 -10.71 15.01 -6.54
CA ALA A 45 -11.87 15.01 -5.66
C ALA A 45 -12.84 16.13 -6.03
N ALA A 46 -12.33 17.33 -6.32
CA ALA A 46 -13.12 18.44 -6.80
C ALA A 46 -13.84 18.12 -8.11
N ALA A 47 -13.16 17.42 -9.05
CA ALA A 47 -13.77 17.00 -10.31
C ALA A 47 -14.89 15.97 -10.10
N ALA A 48 -14.75 15.05 -9.13
CA ALA A 48 -15.73 14.01 -8.84
C ALA A 48 -16.84 14.43 -7.86
N ASP A 49 -16.73 15.61 -7.24
CA ASP A 49 -17.55 16.04 -6.09
C ASP A 49 -17.55 14.99 -4.94
N SER A 50 -16.43 14.26 -4.80
CA SER A 50 -16.25 13.15 -3.87
C SER A 50 -14.79 12.70 -3.89
N LEU A 51 -14.33 12.01 -2.83
CA LEU A 51 -13.02 11.35 -2.88
C LEU A 51 -12.95 10.33 -4.03
N THR A 52 -11.73 10.10 -4.51
CA THR A 52 -11.42 9.07 -5.52
C THR A 52 -10.83 7.82 -4.89
N LEU A 53 -10.80 6.70 -5.63
CA LEU A 53 -10.21 5.45 -5.17
C LEU A 53 -8.74 5.61 -4.76
N SER A 54 -7.99 6.49 -5.44
CA SER A 54 -6.60 6.80 -5.11
C SER A 54 -6.49 7.58 -3.79
N HIS A 55 -7.50 8.37 -3.38
CA HIS A 55 -7.55 8.96 -2.04
C HIS A 55 -7.74 7.89 -0.97
N ALA A 56 -8.65 6.94 -1.16
CA ALA A 56 -8.85 5.87 -0.18
C ALA A 56 -7.54 5.08 0.05
N ALA A 57 -6.76 4.82 -1.01
CA ALA A 57 -5.43 4.25 -0.89
C ALA A 57 -4.44 5.15 -0.14
N TRP A 58 -4.49 6.47 -0.37
CA TRP A 58 -3.69 7.45 0.36
C TRP A 58 -3.98 7.41 1.87
N LEU A 59 -5.27 7.51 2.25
CA LEU A 59 -5.72 7.44 3.64
C LEU A 59 -5.25 6.15 4.32
N LEU A 60 -5.38 5.00 3.63
CA LEU A 60 -4.93 3.70 4.11
C LEU A 60 -3.44 3.73 4.48
N TYR A 61 -2.58 4.23 3.59
CA TYR A 61 -1.14 4.21 3.80
C TYR A 61 -0.65 5.25 4.82
N LEU A 62 -1.41 6.32 5.04
CA LEU A 62 -1.17 7.29 6.13
C LEU A 62 -1.63 6.81 7.51
N GLY A 63 -2.38 5.71 7.58
CA GLY A 63 -2.84 5.16 8.86
C GLY A 63 -4.28 5.49 9.22
N GLN A 64 -5.04 6.13 8.33
CA GLN A 64 -6.45 6.44 8.54
C GLN A 64 -7.33 5.27 8.11
N TRP A 65 -7.17 4.14 8.81
CA TRP A 65 -7.72 2.86 8.37
C TRP A 65 -9.25 2.81 8.39
N ASP A 66 -9.90 3.44 9.38
CA ASP A 66 -11.35 3.48 9.48
C ASP A 66 -11.96 4.33 8.35
N ASP A 67 -11.41 5.51 8.09
CA ASP A 67 -11.84 6.36 6.97
C ASP A 67 -11.58 5.67 5.62
N ALA A 68 -10.40 5.08 5.45
CA ALA A 68 -10.06 4.33 4.25
C ALA A 68 -11.02 3.15 4.01
N ARG A 69 -11.37 2.43 5.09
CA ARG A 69 -12.33 1.33 5.05
C ARG A 69 -13.70 1.81 4.56
N GLU A 70 -14.27 2.86 5.14
CA GLU A 70 -15.57 3.41 4.72
C GLU A 70 -15.56 3.74 3.22
N TRP A 71 -14.50 4.41 2.76
CA TRP A 71 -14.37 4.75 1.34
C TRP A 71 -14.22 3.53 0.44
N PHE A 72 -13.42 2.54 0.82
CA PHE A 72 -13.31 1.32 0.03
C PHE A 72 -14.62 0.54 -0.03
N GLU A 73 -15.38 0.44 1.06
CA GLU A 73 -16.73 -0.18 1.06
C GLU A 73 -17.64 0.48 0.02
N ARG A 74 -17.69 1.82 -0.01
CA ARG A 74 -18.43 2.58 -1.02
C ARG A 74 -17.97 2.31 -2.44
N PHE A 75 -16.66 2.26 -2.69
CA PHE A 75 -16.12 1.96 -4.02
C PHE A 75 -16.40 0.52 -4.45
N VAL A 76 -16.37 -0.44 -3.53
CA VAL A 76 -16.69 -1.84 -3.83
C VAL A 76 -18.14 -1.98 -4.32
N GLU A 77 -19.06 -1.23 -3.70
CA GLU A 77 -20.48 -1.24 -4.07
C GLU A 77 -20.77 -0.46 -5.36
N GLY A 78 -20.10 0.68 -5.56
CA GLY A 78 -20.40 1.63 -6.64
C GLY A 78 -19.57 1.50 -7.91
N GLU A 79 -18.40 0.86 -7.88
CA GLU A 79 -17.48 0.83 -9.02
C GLU A 79 -17.96 -0.14 -10.11
N PRO A 80 -18.27 0.31 -11.34
CA PRO A 80 -18.74 -0.56 -12.42
C PRO A 80 -17.63 -1.42 -13.02
N ASP A 81 -16.38 -0.91 -13.08
CA ASP A 81 -15.27 -1.62 -13.68
C ASP A 81 -14.76 -2.76 -12.77
N PRO A 82 -14.70 -4.02 -13.25
CA PRO A 82 -14.28 -5.16 -12.43
C PRO A 82 -12.87 -5.02 -11.86
N GLN A 83 -11.92 -4.45 -12.61
CA GLN A 83 -10.53 -4.33 -12.17
C GLN A 83 -10.38 -3.27 -11.08
N ARG A 84 -11.04 -2.12 -11.25
CA ARG A 84 -11.11 -1.07 -10.23
C ARG A 84 -11.87 -1.52 -8.99
N ARG A 85 -12.94 -2.30 -9.14
CA ARG A 85 -13.65 -2.90 -8.01
C ARG A 85 -12.74 -3.87 -7.24
N VAL A 86 -11.92 -4.65 -7.95
CA VAL A 86 -10.91 -5.51 -7.31
C VAL A 86 -9.85 -4.69 -6.57
N PHE A 87 -9.39 -3.59 -7.15
CA PHE A 87 -8.48 -2.68 -6.45
C PHE A 87 -9.11 -2.13 -5.15
N ALA A 88 -10.39 -1.74 -5.20
CA ALA A 88 -11.13 -1.30 -4.02
C ALA A 88 -11.27 -2.42 -2.97
N ARG A 89 -11.61 -3.66 -3.39
CA ARG A 89 -11.67 -4.82 -2.49
C ARG A 89 -10.34 -5.14 -1.86
N LEU A 90 -9.24 -5.04 -2.60
CA LEU A 90 -7.90 -5.24 -2.04
C LEU A 90 -7.57 -4.16 -1.01
N GLY A 91 -7.93 -2.90 -1.27
CA GLY A 91 -7.82 -1.81 -0.29
C GLY A 91 -8.64 -2.09 0.98
N LEU A 92 -9.88 -2.55 0.83
CA LEU A 92 -10.75 -2.95 1.94
C LEU A 92 -10.15 -4.11 2.75
N ALA A 93 -9.65 -5.15 2.06
CA ALA A 93 -9.01 -6.29 2.70
C ALA A 93 -7.80 -5.86 3.55
N ARG A 94 -6.99 -4.91 3.06
CA ARG A 94 -5.87 -4.34 3.84
C ARG A 94 -6.36 -3.58 5.07
N ALA A 95 -7.37 -2.73 4.92
CA ALA A 95 -7.93 -1.98 6.04
C ALA A 95 -8.50 -2.91 7.13
N LEU A 96 -9.22 -3.96 6.73
CA LEU A 96 -9.73 -5.00 7.62
C LEU A 96 -8.60 -5.75 8.32
N ALA A 97 -7.57 -6.16 7.58
CA ALA A 97 -6.42 -6.85 8.16
C ALA A 97 -5.68 -5.99 9.19
N TRP A 98 -5.46 -4.71 8.89
CA TRP A 98 -4.73 -3.79 9.77
C TRP A 98 -5.55 -3.35 11.00
N THR A 99 -6.87 -3.41 10.92
CA THR A 99 -7.78 -3.24 12.06
C THR A 99 -8.07 -4.54 12.83
N GLY A 100 -7.49 -5.67 12.38
CA GLY A 100 -7.51 -6.96 13.08
C GLY A 100 -8.60 -7.94 12.64
N ASP A 101 -9.47 -7.59 11.69
CA ASP A 101 -10.47 -8.50 11.12
C ASP A 101 -9.90 -9.32 9.96
N VAL A 102 -8.98 -10.23 10.31
CA VAL A 102 -8.29 -11.11 9.35
C VAL A 102 -9.27 -11.99 8.58
N ALA A 103 -10.32 -12.48 9.25
CA ALA A 103 -11.31 -13.34 8.61
C ALA A 103 -12.11 -12.60 7.54
N ALA A 104 -12.50 -11.35 7.79
CA ALA A 104 -13.14 -10.52 6.75
C ALA A 104 -12.17 -10.17 5.62
N ALA A 105 -10.91 -9.84 5.95
CA ALA A 105 -9.90 -9.55 4.94
C ALA A 105 -9.69 -10.71 3.96
N ILE A 106 -9.61 -11.96 4.45
CA ILE A 106 -9.49 -13.16 3.60
C ILE A 106 -10.72 -13.30 2.69
N ARG A 107 -11.94 -13.10 3.22
CA ARG A 107 -13.17 -13.16 2.41
C ARG A 107 -13.16 -12.12 1.28
N GLU A 108 -12.71 -10.91 1.56
CA GLU A 108 -12.58 -9.86 0.52
C GLU A 108 -11.57 -10.25 -0.56
N CYS A 109 -10.46 -10.85 -0.19
CA CYS A 109 -9.49 -11.40 -1.15
C CYS A 109 -10.11 -12.52 -2.01
N ASP A 110 -10.84 -13.46 -1.40
CA ASP A 110 -11.45 -14.57 -2.13
C ASP A 110 -12.48 -14.06 -3.16
N VAL A 111 -13.29 -13.06 -2.79
CA VAL A 111 -14.24 -12.41 -3.71
C VAL A 111 -13.50 -11.65 -4.82
N ALA A 112 -12.40 -10.97 -4.51
CA ALA A 112 -11.58 -10.30 -5.51
C ALA A 112 -10.98 -11.29 -6.54
N LEU A 113 -10.45 -12.43 -6.08
CA LEU A 113 -9.93 -13.48 -6.96
C LEU A 113 -11.04 -14.10 -7.82
N ALA A 114 -12.22 -14.37 -7.24
CA ALA A 114 -13.37 -14.86 -7.99
C ALA A 114 -13.82 -13.87 -9.08
N THR A 115 -13.76 -12.56 -8.80
CA THR A 115 -14.08 -11.50 -9.77
C THR A 115 -13.13 -11.50 -10.97
N LEU A 116 -11.85 -11.81 -10.74
CA LEU A 116 -10.83 -11.86 -11.80
C LEU A 116 -10.78 -13.20 -12.54
N ALA A 117 -11.37 -14.28 -12.00
CA ALA A 117 -11.29 -15.62 -12.61
C ALA A 117 -11.66 -15.67 -14.12
N PRO A 118 -12.66 -14.91 -14.62
CA PRO A 118 -12.97 -14.86 -16.05
C PRO A 118 -11.95 -14.09 -16.89
N THR A 119 -11.20 -13.17 -16.28
CA THR A 119 -10.26 -12.25 -16.94
C THR A 119 -8.94 -12.23 -16.18
N LYS A 120 -8.09 -13.23 -16.43
CA LYS A 120 -6.78 -13.35 -15.78
C LYS A 120 -5.86 -12.19 -16.19
N VAL A 121 -5.77 -11.20 -15.32
CA VAL A 121 -4.85 -10.06 -15.47
C VAL A 121 -3.89 -10.09 -14.28
N PRO A 122 -2.68 -10.65 -14.44
CA PRO A 122 -1.75 -10.89 -13.33
C PRO A 122 -1.47 -9.65 -12.47
N ARG A 123 -1.42 -8.48 -13.10
CA ARG A 123 -1.24 -7.20 -12.41
C ARG A 123 -2.26 -6.96 -11.28
N PHE A 124 -3.52 -7.39 -11.44
CA PHE A 124 -4.55 -7.22 -10.41
C PHE A 124 -4.69 -8.46 -9.52
N GLU A 125 -4.41 -9.64 -10.04
CA GLU A 125 -4.55 -10.91 -9.31
C GLU A 125 -3.43 -11.11 -8.28
N VAL A 126 -2.18 -10.85 -8.68
CA VAL A 126 -1.00 -11.19 -7.88
C VAL A 126 -0.94 -10.42 -6.56
N PRO A 127 -1.24 -9.10 -6.50
CA PRO A 127 -1.31 -8.39 -5.22
C PRO A 127 -2.35 -8.98 -4.26
N VAL A 128 -3.48 -9.47 -4.77
CA VAL A 128 -4.51 -10.11 -3.95
C VAL A 128 -4.01 -11.44 -3.39
N ARG A 129 -3.32 -12.25 -4.21
CA ARG A 129 -2.68 -13.50 -3.76
C ARG A 129 -1.64 -13.25 -2.68
N CYS A 130 -0.76 -12.25 -2.86
CA CYS A 130 0.23 -11.85 -1.84
C CYS A 130 -0.42 -11.62 -0.48
N LEU A 131 -1.47 -10.78 -0.42
CA LEU A 131 -2.17 -10.50 0.83
C LEU A 131 -2.91 -11.74 1.37
N ARG A 132 -3.67 -12.42 0.52
CA ARG A 132 -4.47 -13.59 0.90
C ARG A 132 -3.61 -14.69 1.51
N ASP A 133 -2.54 -15.08 0.84
CA ASP A 133 -1.66 -16.17 1.29
C ASP A 133 -0.89 -15.76 2.57
N ALA A 134 -0.49 -14.49 2.69
CA ALA A 134 0.10 -13.95 3.91
C ALA A 134 -0.88 -13.99 5.10
N LEU A 135 -2.17 -13.70 4.88
CA LEU A 135 -3.21 -13.78 5.90
C LEU A 135 -3.64 -15.22 6.23
N ASP A 136 -3.61 -16.12 5.27
CA ASP A 136 -3.90 -17.55 5.46
C ASP A 136 -2.74 -18.27 6.20
N GLY A 137 -1.54 -17.69 6.16
CA GLY A 137 -0.34 -18.23 6.78
C GLY A 137 0.48 -19.13 5.87
N ASP A 138 0.12 -19.25 4.59
CA ASP A 138 0.98 -19.85 3.57
C ASP A 138 2.07 -18.84 3.15
N LEU A 139 3.03 -18.65 4.05
CA LEU A 139 4.13 -17.69 3.87
C LEU A 139 5.01 -18.03 2.68
N ALA A 140 5.12 -19.31 2.30
CA ALA A 140 5.87 -19.73 1.13
C ALA A 140 5.16 -19.27 -0.16
N ALA A 141 3.85 -19.54 -0.27
CA ALA A 141 3.05 -19.07 -1.41
C ALA A 141 3.04 -17.54 -1.50
N ALA A 142 2.94 -16.85 -0.36
CA ALA A 142 2.98 -15.38 -0.31
C ALA A 142 4.31 -14.81 -0.86
N VAL A 143 5.45 -15.40 -0.50
CA VAL A 143 6.77 -14.97 -1.00
C VAL A 143 6.96 -15.32 -2.48
N GLU A 144 6.42 -16.45 -2.96
CA GLU A 144 6.42 -16.75 -4.40
C GLU A 144 5.54 -15.77 -5.21
N ALA A 145 4.35 -15.45 -4.70
CA ALA A 145 3.49 -14.44 -5.29
C ALA A 145 4.18 -13.07 -5.32
N LEU A 146 4.99 -12.74 -4.29
CA LEU A 146 5.78 -11.51 -4.29
C LEU A 146 6.84 -11.47 -5.39
N ALA A 147 7.48 -12.60 -5.68
CA ALA A 147 8.43 -12.70 -6.79
C ALA A 147 7.73 -12.44 -8.13
N GLU A 148 6.52 -12.96 -8.31
CA GLU A 148 5.67 -12.69 -9.46
C GLU A 148 5.26 -11.20 -9.51
N ALA A 149 4.88 -10.62 -8.36
CA ALA A 149 4.44 -9.23 -8.25
C ALA A 149 5.50 -8.26 -8.78
N ARG A 150 6.79 -8.54 -8.47
CA ARG A 150 7.93 -7.76 -8.94
C ARG A 150 8.01 -7.66 -10.47
N ALA A 151 7.53 -8.67 -11.19
CA ALA A 151 7.60 -8.72 -12.65
C ALA A 151 6.38 -8.08 -13.33
N VAL A 152 5.21 -8.09 -12.68
CA VAL A 152 3.92 -7.76 -13.34
C VAL A 152 3.21 -6.53 -12.78
N CYS A 153 3.55 -6.08 -11.56
CA CYS A 153 2.85 -4.99 -10.89
C CYS A 153 3.50 -3.63 -11.18
N ALA A 154 2.71 -2.56 -11.11
CA ALA A 154 3.26 -1.22 -11.08
C ALA A 154 4.08 -1.00 -9.78
N PRO A 155 5.05 -0.07 -9.75
CA PRO A 155 5.93 0.10 -8.59
C PRO A 155 5.20 0.35 -7.25
N TYR A 156 4.06 1.05 -7.27
CA TYR A 156 3.27 1.31 -6.07
C TYR A 156 2.45 0.09 -5.61
N GLU A 157 1.89 -0.69 -6.53
CA GLU A 157 1.22 -1.96 -6.26
C GLU A 157 2.22 -2.97 -5.68
N TYR A 158 3.42 -3.02 -6.25
CA TYR A 158 4.51 -3.85 -5.77
C TYR A 158 4.93 -3.48 -4.34
N ALA A 159 5.11 -2.19 -4.04
CA ALA A 159 5.46 -1.73 -2.71
C ALA A 159 4.43 -2.13 -1.64
N ALA A 160 3.14 -2.08 -2.00
CA ALA A 160 2.06 -2.55 -1.13
C ALA A 160 2.09 -4.08 -0.94
N ALA A 161 2.35 -4.86 -2.00
CA ALA A 161 2.49 -6.31 -1.90
C ALA A 161 3.69 -6.72 -1.02
N VAL A 162 4.82 -6.01 -1.12
CA VAL A 162 5.98 -6.21 -0.22
C VAL A 162 5.56 -6.00 1.23
N LEU A 163 4.83 -4.93 1.51
CA LEU A 163 4.34 -4.62 2.84
C LEU A 163 3.40 -5.73 3.37
N ASP A 164 2.45 -6.19 2.55
CA ASP A 164 1.48 -7.24 2.91
C ASP A 164 2.21 -8.55 3.31
N VAL A 165 3.17 -8.99 2.49
CA VAL A 165 3.95 -10.21 2.77
C VAL A 165 4.86 -10.02 3.97
N GLY A 166 5.53 -8.87 4.10
CA GLY A 166 6.38 -8.56 5.24
C GLY A 166 5.64 -8.61 6.58
N HIS A 167 4.42 -8.05 6.65
CA HIS A 167 3.56 -8.18 7.84
C HIS A 167 3.23 -9.64 8.15
N GLY A 168 2.87 -10.43 7.12
CA GLY A 168 2.60 -11.86 7.29
C GLY A 168 3.77 -12.63 7.90
N LEU A 169 5.00 -12.38 7.41
CA LEU A 169 6.24 -13.00 7.87
C LEU A 169 6.56 -12.63 9.33
N VAL A 170 6.41 -11.35 9.70
CA VAL A 170 6.64 -10.88 11.08
C VAL A 170 5.60 -11.48 12.02
N ALA A 171 4.31 -11.37 11.69
CA ALA A 171 3.21 -11.77 12.57
C ALA A 171 3.21 -13.28 12.89
N ARG A 172 3.75 -14.11 12.00
CA ARG A 172 3.76 -15.58 12.13
C ARG A 172 5.13 -16.17 12.44
N GLY A 173 6.18 -15.35 12.57
CA GLY A 173 7.53 -15.82 12.87
C GLY A 173 8.11 -16.70 11.77
N ALA A 174 8.31 -16.13 10.57
CA ALA A 174 8.85 -16.86 9.43
C ALA A 174 10.24 -17.48 9.69
N ALA A 175 10.51 -18.60 9.03
CA ALA A 175 11.84 -19.23 9.09
C ALA A 175 12.89 -18.44 8.29
N GLY A 176 14.16 -18.54 8.70
CA GLY A 176 15.30 -17.83 8.10
C GLY A 176 15.38 -17.89 6.57
N PRO A 177 15.18 -19.04 5.90
CA PRO A 177 15.21 -19.11 4.44
C PRO A 177 14.14 -18.25 3.74
N LEU A 178 12.93 -18.19 4.29
CA LEU A 178 11.85 -17.35 3.75
C LEU A 178 12.16 -15.87 3.97
N ILE A 179 12.71 -15.53 5.14
CA ILE A 179 13.15 -14.16 5.46
C ILE A 179 14.22 -13.70 4.48
N ALA A 180 15.25 -14.51 4.22
CA ALA A 180 16.30 -14.18 3.26
C ALA A 180 15.74 -13.98 1.84
N ARG A 181 14.79 -14.82 1.41
CA ARG A 181 14.14 -14.69 0.10
C ARG A 181 13.31 -13.40 0.01
N TYR A 182 12.50 -13.11 1.02
CA TYR A 182 11.77 -11.85 1.12
C TYR A 182 12.72 -10.65 1.05
N GLN A 183 13.83 -10.69 1.78
CA GLN A 183 14.78 -9.58 1.81
C GLN A 183 15.42 -9.32 0.45
N ALA A 184 15.71 -10.36 -0.34
CA ALA A 184 16.23 -10.21 -1.71
C ALA A 184 15.17 -9.65 -2.68
N LEU A 185 13.88 -9.93 -2.43
CA LEU A 185 12.78 -9.44 -3.24
C LEU A 185 12.43 -7.99 -2.90
N SER A 186 12.32 -7.65 -1.61
CA SER A 186 11.70 -6.42 -1.12
C SER A 186 12.43 -5.10 -1.42
N GLU A 187 13.49 -5.11 -2.24
CA GLU A 187 14.22 -3.91 -2.67
C GLU A 187 14.58 -3.94 -4.17
N PRO A 188 14.63 -2.77 -4.83
CA PRO A 188 14.34 -1.43 -4.31
C PRO A 188 12.82 -1.13 -4.23
N ILE A 189 12.42 -0.27 -3.30
CA ILE A 189 11.05 0.28 -3.20
C ILE A 189 11.05 1.71 -3.73
N ALA A 190 10.36 1.97 -4.84
CA ALA A 190 10.30 3.31 -5.43
C ALA A 190 9.33 4.25 -4.67
N GLN A 191 8.33 3.72 -3.99
CA GLN A 191 7.20 4.49 -3.47
C GLN A 191 7.48 5.01 -2.03
N ASP A 192 7.62 6.33 -1.88
CA ASP A 192 8.13 6.98 -0.65
C ASP A 192 7.29 6.69 0.61
N LEU A 193 5.95 6.68 0.50
CA LEU A 193 5.07 6.48 1.65
C LEU A 193 5.18 5.09 2.31
N LEU A 194 5.65 4.07 1.59
CA LEU A 194 5.80 2.73 2.17
C LEU A 194 7.26 2.36 2.44
N ARG A 195 8.24 3.10 1.92
CA ARG A 195 9.68 2.81 2.13
C ARG A 195 10.03 2.64 3.61
N TYR A 196 9.58 3.56 4.46
CA TYR A 196 9.90 3.51 5.89
C TYR A 196 9.28 2.26 6.56
N ARG A 197 8.04 1.90 6.17
CA ARG A 197 7.34 0.72 6.69
C ARG A 197 8.03 -0.57 6.27
N VAL A 198 8.47 -0.66 5.02
CA VAL A 198 9.21 -1.81 4.50
C VAL A 198 10.57 -1.95 5.18
N ALA A 199 11.29 -0.84 5.37
CA ALA A 199 12.57 -0.84 6.08
C ALA A 199 12.43 -1.30 7.55
N ASP A 200 11.38 -0.85 8.24
CA ASP A 200 11.08 -1.29 9.61
C ASP A 200 10.79 -2.80 9.67
N LEU A 201 9.93 -3.31 8.78
CA LEU A 201 9.65 -4.75 8.70
C LEU A 201 10.91 -5.58 8.41
N ARG A 202 11.78 -5.11 7.51
CA ARG A 202 13.06 -5.77 7.24
C ARG A 202 13.93 -5.82 8.49
N GLY A 203 13.98 -4.73 9.26
CA GLY A 203 14.69 -4.68 10.53
C GLY A 203 14.15 -5.65 11.58
N GLN A 204 12.81 -5.75 11.71
CA GLN A 204 12.16 -6.71 12.59
C GLN A 204 12.45 -8.16 12.20
N LEU A 205 12.46 -8.46 10.89
CA LEU A 205 12.79 -9.79 10.40
C LEU A 205 14.27 -10.14 10.63
N CYS A 206 15.20 -9.21 10.43
CA CYS A 206 16.62 -9.40 10.81
C CYS A 206 16.75 -9.75 12.30
N LEU A 207 16.05 -9.00 13.17
CA LEU A 207 16.07 -9.26 14.60
C LEU A 207 15.55 -10.67 14.93
N SER A 208 14.51 -11.13 14.26
CA SER A 208 13.91 -12.46 14.48
C SER A 208 14.86 -13.64 14.18
N VAL A 209 15.88 -13.43 13.35
CA VAL A 209 16.91 -14.43 13.02
C VAL A 209 18.24 -14.18 13.73
N GLY A 210 18.29 -13.23 14.67
CA GLY A 210 19.49 -12.88 15.43
C GLY A 210 20.47 -11.96 14.71
N ASP A 211 20.09 -11.35 13.59
CA ASP A 211 20.90 -10.34 12.88
C ASP A 211 20.68 -8.94 13.47
N SER A 212 21.37 -8.66 14.58
CA SER A 212 21.28 -7.37 15.27
C SER A 212 21.83 -6.20 14.46
N GLU A 213 22.78 -6.44 13.55
CA GLU A 213 23.34 -5.37 12.70
C GLU A 213 22.34 -4.96 11.63
N GLY A 214 21.78 -5.94 10.90
CA GLY A 214 20.71 -5.70 9.92
C GLY A 214 19.47 -5.08 10.57
N ALA A 215 19.12 -5.49 11.79
CA ALA A 215 18.01 -4.90 12.54
C ALA A 215 18.24 -3.39 12.83
N ARG A 216 19.43 -3.02 13.32
CA ARG A 216 19.79 -1.62 13.58
C ARG A 216 19.86 -0.80 12.30
N HIS A 217 20.41 -1.36 11.23
CA HIS A 217 20.46 -0.71 9.93
C HIS A 217 19.05 -0.44 9.39
N GLY A 218 18.17 -1.45 9.38
CA GLY A 218 16.79 -1.32 8.93
C GLY A 218 16.00 -0.27 9.71
N LEU A 219 16.15 -0.24 11.04
CA LEU A 219 15.54 0.78 11.89
C LEU A 219 16.06 2.19 11.58
N GLY A 220 17.37 2.34 11.33
CA GLY A 220 17.98 3.61 10.94
C GLY A 220 17.41 4.13 9.62
N VAL A 221 17.35 3.26 8.60
CA VAL A 221 16.76 3.59 7.29
C VAL A 221 15.28 3.95 7.43
N ALA A 222 14.51 3.18 8.21
CA ALA A 222 13.09 3.46 8.44
C ALA A 222 12.87 4.87 9.00
N ARG A 223 13.68 5.28 9.99
CA ARG A 223 13.59 6.63 10.56
C ARG A 223 13.94 7.73 9.58
N GLU A 224 15.03 7.56 8.86
CA GLU A 224 15.46 8.54 7.87
C GLU A 224 14.39 8.72 6.77
N GLN A 225 13.82 7.62 6.27
CA GLN A 225 12.75 7.69 5.28
C GLN A 225 11.46 8.31 5.85
N LEU A 226 11.13 8.00 7.11
CA LEU A 226 9.99 8.60 7.80
C LEU A 226 10.17 10.12 7.95
N GLU A 227 11.34 10.59 8.35
CA GLU A 227 11.65 12.02 8.50
C GLU A 227 11.55 12.75 7.15
N ARG A 228 12.22 12.23 6.11
CA ARG A 228 12.15 12.78 4.75
C ARG A 228 10.71 12.87 4.24
N LEU A 229 9.91 11.84 4.48
CA LEU A 229 8.52 11.83 4.09
C LEU A 229 7.71 12.92 4.82
N ARG A 230 7.90 13.04 6.14
CA ARG A 230 7.22 14.06 6.96
C ARG A 230 7.57 15.48 6.55
N GLU A 231 8.79 15.74 6.09
CA GLU A 231 9.19 17.07 5.60
C GLU A 231 8.41 17.49 4.35
N ARG A 232 7.94 16.51 3.57
CA ARG A 232 7.30 16.70 2.25
C ARG A 232 5.79 16.55 2.27
N LEU A 233 5.23 16.05 3.37
CA LEU A 233 3.79 15.93 3.55
C LEU A 233 3.19 17.30 3.91
N PRO A 234 2.06 17.68 3.31
CA PRO A 234 1.28 18.81 3.77
C PRO A 234 0.90 18.69 5.25
N GLU A 235 0.77 19.82 5.93
CA GLU A 235 0.59 19.89 7.38
C GLU A 235 -0.52 18.98 7.93
N PRO A 236 -1.74 18.94 7.35
CA PRO A 236 -2.81 18.08 7.85
C PRO A 236 -2.43 16.60 7.86
N TYR A 237 -1.84 16.11 6.77
CA TYR A 237 -1.43 14.70 6.62
C TYR A 237 -0.23 14.36 7.50
N ARG A 238 0.71 15.32 7.66
CA ARG A 238 1.87 15.16 8.53
C ARG A 238 1.48 15.01 9.99
N ASP A 239 0.46 15.74 10.44
CA ASP A 239 0.01 15.69 11.83
C ASP A 239 -0.78 14.42 12.12
N GLN A 240 -1.69 14.01 11.22
CA GLN A 240 -2.36 12.72 11.29
C GLN A 240 -1.34 11.56 11.37
N MET A 241 -0.34 11.59 10.50
CA MET A 241 0.70 10.56 10.48
C MET A 241 1.54 10.54 11.76
N ARG A 242 1.75 11.69 12.43
CA ARG A 242 2.46 11.77 13.72
C ARG A 242 1.70 11.10 14.86
N GLU A 243 0.38 11.16 14.82
CA GLU A 243 -0.48 10.56 15.84
C GLU A 243 -0.61 9.05 15.69
N HIS A 244 -0.33 8.53 14.50
CA HIS A 244 -0.45 7.11 14.19
C HIS A 244 0.42 6.23 15.12
N PRO A 245 -0.14 5.19 15.76
CA PRO A 245 0.56 4.37 16.77
C PRO A 245 1.90 3.80 16.29
N TRP A 246 1.97 3.34 15.03
CA TRP A 246 3.22 2.82 14.47
C TRP A 246 4.29 3.90 14.32
N VAL A 247 3.93 5.10 13.84
CA VAL A 247 4.90 6.19 13.70
C VAL A 247 5.43 6.59 15.08
N ARG A 248 4.56 6.65 16.09
CA ARG A 248 4.96 6.89 17.48
C ARG A 248 5.91 5.81 17.99
N GLU A 249 5.63 4.54 17.69
CA GLU A 249 6.49 3.42 18.10
C GLU A 249 7.86 3.48 17.42
N LEU A 250 7.89 3.67 16.11
CA LEU A 250 9.11 3.78 15.32
C LEU A 250 10.03 4.92 15.81
N LEU A 251 9.43 6.02 16.28
CA LEU A 251 10.16 7.14 16.88
C LEU A 251 10.56 6.92 18.35
N ARG A 252 9.88 6.04 19.09
CA ARG A 252 10.14 5.76 20.51
C ARG A 252 11.27 4.76 20.75
N VAL A 253 11.42 3.75 19.90
CA VAL A 253 12.39 2.66 20.08
C VAL A 253 13.81 3.25 20.18
N ARG A 254 14.39 3.42 21.36
CA ARG A 254 15.80 3.85 21.43
C ARG A 254 16.65 2.78 20.75
N ALA A 255 17.63 3.21 19.95
CA ALA A 255 18.56 2.29 19.29
C ALA A 255 19.02 1.27 20.33
N VAL A 256 18.73 -0.02 20.08
CA VAL A 256 19.17 -1.08 20.98
C VAL A 256 20.70 -1.02 20.97
N PRO A 257 21.35 -0.80 22.13
CA PRO A 257 22.81 -0.65 22.20
C PRO A 257 23.52 -1.86 21.60
#